data_AF-A0A9P9X695-F1
#
_entry.id   AF-A0A9P9X695-F1
#
_cell.length_a   1.000
_cell.length_b   1.000
_cell.length_c   1.000
_cell.angle_alpha   90.00
_cell.angle_beta   90.00
_cell.angle_gamma   90.00
#
_symmetry.space_group_name_H-M   'P 1'
#
loop_
_entity.id
_entity.type
_entity.pdbx_description
1 polymer ?
#
loop_
_entity_poly.entity_id
_entity_poly.type
_entity_poly.pdbx_seq_one_letter_code
_entity_poly.pdbx_strand_id
1 'polypeptide(L)'
;MTTPNNNASPPEYYSGLEVDSRPGRSPGGYGDQDLSKFRVADQNNLPEVDNHDGDLPQAVHPYGHDYSMLQAVHPAEGGVSPAEYQSGPYDSSGYYAPKEDNPPEVVTAEIDEKQQKKRVGTICGMRRKTFWIVLAVALIIVIGAAVGGGVGGALSASNSSQQSSSSSGGSSGGGSGSSGTGTGSGGGSGSGDSSGDSSGDSNSTTTTNELDILPTSSIGALNFTDYYGYVNHLVFYQLRSKNLMMSSYNSSTKVWSSTIANRESTIKEGTPISNSLFWHSSKVRDVRIYYLNEANQVAGIINANPVYGSSWDKSGVSNTFTANAKSNLLSNGIYTPDSYLSNLVLYQDAGNTIRVLRRTGDGATDWAAVGISTDFGKPAEGTGMSMIPIYTNATTKRMAMFYTSETGSLIHLTLVNDNDWTNNTLPTMLETNATIAAFSSGYESNNNLVMHVLGAQADKAPVLTTYAEGEWTNVGEVSTMSGEDRPFKIAANSAGRVYGLVQRNATKVEIVEWEWIGGTTYNKIGVIDTVS
;
A
#
# COMPACT_ATOMS: atom_id res chain seq x y z
N MET A 1 -44.38 13.93 63.84
CA MET A 1 -43.83 15.30 63.84
C MET A 1 -42.37 15.20 63.39
N THR A 2 -42.08 15.75 62.20
CA THR A 2 -40.79 16.23 61.65
C THR A 2 -39.49 15.38 61.71
N THR A 3 -38.94 15.16 60.50
CA THR A 3 -37.60 14.64 60.11
C THR A 3 -36.43 15.57 60.48
N PRO A 4 -35.17 15.07 60.48
CA PRO A 4 -33.99 15.92 60.33
C PRO A 4 -33.15 15.63 59.07
N ASN A 5 -32.57 16.73 58.58
CA ASN A 5 -31.57 16.87 57.52
C ASN A 5 -30.23 17.25 58.20
N ASN A 6 -29.06 16.98 57.60
CA ASN A 6 -27.87 17.86 57.72
C ASN A 6 -26.70 17.48 56.80
N ASN A 7 -26.04 18.54 56.35
CA ASN A 7 -25.06 18.66 55.27
C ASN A 7 -23.63 18.92 55.80
N ALA A 8 -22.62 18.79 54.94
CA ALA A 8 -21.19 18.58 55.24
C ALA A 8 -20.23 19.81 55.17
N SER A 9 -18.98 19.54 55.60
CA SER A 9 -17.64 20.21 55.39
C SER A 9 -17.18 21.27 56.43
N PRO A 10 -15.87 21.64 56.58
CA PRO A 10 -14.52 21.10 56.18
C PRO A 10 -13.51 21.00 57.41
N PRO A 11 -12.12 20.95 57.36
CA PRO A 11 -11.16 22.00 56.89
C PRO A 11 -9.72 21.57 56.41
N GLU A 12 -8.91 22.58 56.04
CA GLU A 12 -7.50 22.64 55.54
C GLU A 12 -6.38 22.44 56.60
N TYR A 13 -5.11 22.18 56.18
CA TYR A 13 -3.87 22.58 56.91
C TYR A 13 -2.58 22.66 56.03
N TYR A 14 -1.64 23.49 56.51
CA TYR A 14 -0.45 24.13 55.89
C TYR A 14 0.91 23.35 55.94
N SER A 15 1.89 23.93 55.23
CA SER A 15 3.31 23.64 54.91
C SER A 15 4.36 23.33 56.00
N GLY A 16 5.51 22.76 55.59
CA GLY A 16 6.82 22.91 56.26
C GLY A 16 8.00 22.22 55.53
N LEU A 17 9.03 22.99 55.18
CA LEU A 17 10.26 22.65 54.42
C LEU A 17 11.44 22.52 55.41
N GLU A 18 12.29 21.49 55.32
CA GLU A 18 13.70 21.56 55.76
C GLU A 18 14.62 20.72 54.85
N VAL A 19 15.81 21.28 54.63
CA VAL A 19 16.87 20.86 53.70
C VAL A 19 17.97 20.14 54.50
N ASP A 20 18.39 18.95 54.06
CA ASP A 20 19.64 18.32 54.53
C ASP A 20 20.69 18.33 53.40
N SER A 21 21.95 18.55 53.79
CA SER A 21 23.09 18.82 52.92
C SER A 21 24.30 17.99 53.37
N ARG A 22 24.69 16.97 52.58
CA ARG A 22 26.09 16.55 52.26
C ARG A 22 26.16 15.25 51.43
N PRO A 23 27.30 14.98 50.74
CA PRO A 23 27.31 14.28 49.45
C PRO A 23 27.93 12.87 49.48
N GLY A 24 27.47 12.00 48.57
CA GLY A 24 28.08 10.70 48.28
C GLY A 24 27.53 10.02 47.03
N ARG A 25 28.28 10.13 45.92
CA ARG A 25 28.40 9.24 44.73
C ARG A 25 27.66 7.88 44.83
N SER A 26 26.92 7.32 43.86
CA SER A 26 26.85 7.41 42.38
C SER A 26 25.70 6.46 41.91
N PRO A 27 25.44 6.19 40.60
CA PRO A 27 24.78 7.04 39.60
C PRO A 27 23.63 6.34 38.83
N GLY A 28 22.79 7.11 38.13
CA GLY A 28 21.99 6.60 37.00
C GLY A 28 20.53 7.05 36.92
N GLY A 29 20.24 8.29 37.29
CA GLY A 29 18.92 8.90 37.08
C GLY A 29 18.63 9.15 35.60
N TYR A 30 17.39 8.88 35.21
CA TYR A 30 16.74 9.38 34.01
C TYR A 30 16.93 10.90 33.94
N GLY A 31 17.74 11.35 32.99
CA GLY A 31 17.94 12.76 32.69
C GLY A 31 17.28 13.13 31.36
N ASP A 32 16.83 14.38 31.28
CA ASP A 32 16.17 15.08 30.17
C ASP A 32 17.01 15.18 28.87
N GLN A 33 17.62 14.09 28.41
CA GLN A 33 18.36 14.02 27.15
C GLN A 33 17.80 13.02 26.13
N ASP A 34 16.68 12.36 26.41
CA ASP A 34 16.00 11.49 25.42
C ASP A 34 15.11 12.27 24.42
N LEU A 35 15.24 13.60 24.38
CA LEU A 35 14.60 14.48 23.39
C LEU A 35 15.31 14.46 22.01
N SER A 36 16.44 13.75 21.88
CA SER A 36 17.18 13.64 20.62
C SER A 36 16.63 12.57 19.67
N LYS A 37 15.87 11.59 20.18
CA LYS A 37 15.24 10.54 19.35
C LYS A 37 13.97 11.00 18.63
N PHE A 38 13.33 12.07 19.11
CA PHE A 38 12.18 12.68 18.44
C PHE A 38 12.55 13.63 17.28
N ARG A 39 13.86 13.83 17.02
CA ARG A 39 14.31 14.97 16.21
C ARG A 39 14.20 14.78 14.70
N VAL A 40 14.42 13.62 14.10
CA VAL A 40 14.73 13.62 12.65
C VAL A 40 13.54 13.30 11.73
N ALA A 41 12.61 12.43 12.15
CA ALA A 41 11.62 11.88 11.22
C ALA A 41 10.53 12.87 10.78
N ASP A 42 10.13 13.81 11.63
CA ASP A 42 9.11 14.81 11.27
C ASP A 42 9.71 16.14 10.77
N GLN A 43 11.01 16.41 11.01
CA GLN A 43 11.62 17.76 10.84
C GLN A 43 12.03 18.15 9.42
N ASN A 44 12.18 17.22 8.48
CA ASN A 44 12.66 17.57 7.14
C ASN A 44 11.55 18.20 6.28
N ASN A 45 11.39 19.51 6.40
CA ASN A 45 10.69 20.32 5.41
C ASN A 45 11.55 20.44 4.15
N LEU A 46 11.09 19.79 3.08
CA LEU A 46 11.60 19.83 1.71
C LEU A 46 12.99 19.16 1.49
N PRO A 47 13.15 18.28 0.50
CA PRO A 47 14.48 17.82 0.10
C PRO A 47 15.27 18.99 -0.50
N GLU A 48 16.48 19.21 0.01
CA GLU A 48 17.48 20.06 -0.63
C GLU A 48 17.87 19.41 -1.97
N VAL A 49 17.65 20.12 -3.08
CA VAL A 49 17.95 19.62 -4.43
C VAL A 49 19.47 19.65 -4.63
N ASP A 50 20.13 18.56 -4.30
CA ASP A 50 21.55 18.37 -4.57
C ASP A 50 21.72 17.89 -6.03
N ASN A 51 22.05 18.83 -6.92
CA ASN A 51 22.40 18.55 -8.31
C ASN A 51 23.84 18.03 -8.38
N HIS A 52 24.01 16.73 -8.30
CA HIS A 52 25.27 16.08 -8.67
C HIS A 52 25.17 15.45 -10.07
N ASP A 53 25.74 16.15 -11.05
CA ASP A 53 26.08 15.64 -12.37
C ASP A 53 27.13 14.52 -12.28
N GLY A 54 26.96 13.46 -13.08
CA GLY A 54 28.09 12.67 -13.58
C GLY A 54 28.07 11.16 -13.35
N ASP A 55 27.92 10.44 -14.47
CA ASP A 55 28.44 9.09 -14.78
C ASP A 55 27.97 7.85 -14.01
N LEU A 56 26.96 7.15 -14.57
CA LEU A 56 26.87 5.67 -14.55
C LEU A 56 26.11 5.11 -15.79
N PRO A 57 26.46 3.90 -16.29
CA PRO A 57 25.98 3.38 -17.58
C PRO A 57 24.56 2.80 -17.53
N GLN A 58 23.76 3.09 -18.56
CA GLN A 58 22.42 2.51 -18.75
C GLN A 58 22.50 1.03 -19.15
N ALA A 59 21.88 0.15 -18.34
CA ALA A 59 21.64 -1.24 -18.68
C ALA A 59 20.23 -1.41 -19.28
N VAL A 60 20.16 -1.86 -20.53
CA VAL A 60 18.90 -2.18 -21.23
C VAL A 60 18.50 -3.63 -20.89
N HIS A 61 17.35 -3.82 -20.24
CA HIS A 61 16.78 -5.15 -19.99
C HIS A 61 15.84 -5.61 -21.12
N PRO A 62 15.79 -6.90 -21.45
CA PRO A 62 14.97 -7.45 -22.54
C PRO A 62 13.67 -8.07 -22.00
N TYR A 63 12.65 -7.25 -21.74
CA TYR A 63 11.24 -7.68 -21.74
C TYR A 63 10.38 -6.51 -22.25
N GLY A 64 9.58 -6.75 -23.28
CA GLY A 64 8.84 -5.74 -24.05
C GLY A 64 7.57 -5.23 -23.38
N HIS A 65 7.66 -4.79 -22.13
CA HIS A 65 6.63 -3.98 -21.48
C HIS A 65 7.29 -2.80 -20.79
N ASP A 66 6.87 -1.61 -21.19
CA ASP A 66 7.48 -0.33 -20.83
C ASP A 66 7.13 0.05 -19.38
N TYR A 67 7.85 -0.54 -18.43
CA TYR A 67 7.87 -0.11 -17.03
C TYR A 67 8.95 0.97 -16.78
N SER A 68 9.40 1.69 -17.82
CA SER A 68 10.42 2.74 -17.67
C SER A 68 9.91 4.06 -17.05
N MET A 69 8.63 4.14 -16.71
CA MET A 69 7.98 5.41 -16.32
C MET A 69 8.22 5.85 -14.86
N LEU A 70 9.24 5.30 -14.17
CA LEU A 70 9.78 5.88 -12.93
C LEU A 70 11.28 6.20 -13.05
N GLN A 71 11.81 6.29 -14.27
CA GLN A 71 13.16 6.77 -14.51
C GLN A 71 13.13 8.30 -14.59
N ALA A 72 13.90 8.98 -13.74
CA ALA A 72 14.08 10.42 -13.79
C ALA A 72 14.58 10.82 -15.19
N VAL A 73 13.74 11.51 -15.96
CA VAL A 73 14.09 12.07 -17.26
C VAL A 73 14.71 13.45 -17.01
N HIS A 74 15.99 13.61 -17.35
CA HIS A 74 16.66 14.92 -17.36
C HIS A 74 16.03 15.84 -18.43
N PRO A 75 15.86 17.15 -18.17
CA PRO A 75 15.43 18.11 -19.17
C PRO A 75 16.53 18.37 -20.21
N ALA A 76 16.12 18.51 -21.47
CA ALA A 76 16.97 18.76 -22.62
C ALA A 76 17.63 20.14 -22.58
N GLU A 77 18.91 20.18 -22.94
CA GLU A 77 19.75 21.38 -23.04
C GLU A 77 19.31 22.35 -24.14
N GLY A 78 19.20 23.63 -23.80
CA GLY A 78 19.28 24.77 -24.72
C GLY A 78 20.34 25.73 -24.17
N GLY A 79 21.48 25.84 -24.87
CA GLY A 79 22.68 26.48 -24.34
C GLY A 79 22.70 28.01 -24.40
N VAL A 80 23.48 28.61 -23.50
CA VAL A 80 24.37 29.76 -23.77
C VAL A 80 25.54 29.76 -22.75
N SER A 81 26.71 30.15 -23.25
CA SER A 81 28.09 30.13 -22.70
C SER A 81 28.38 31.14 -21.54
N PRO A 82 29.56 31.06 -20.88
CA PRO A 82 29.71 31.23 -19.44
C PRO A 82 30.19 32.62 -18.98
N ALA A 83 29.89 32.94 -17.70
CA ALA A 83 30.54 34.02 -16.97
C ALA A 83 31.44 33.43 -15.86
N GLU A 84 32.72 33.74 -16.04
CA GLU A 84 33.90 33.61 -15.20
C GLU A 84 33.68 34.08 -13.75
N TYR A 85 34.03 33.25 -12.74
CA TYR A 85 34.42 33.75 -11.42
C TYR A 85 35.49 32.88 -10.76
N GLN A 86 36.40 33.59 -10.10
CA GLN A 86 37.72 33.18 -9.67
C GLN A 86 37.76 32.32 -8.39
N SER A 87 38.83 31.54 -8.34
CA SER A 87 39.42 30.78 -7.23
C SER A 87 39.61 31.53 -5.91
N GLY A 88 39.43 30.82 -4.78
CA GLY A 88 39.97 31.16 -3.45
C GLY A 88 39.59 30.10 -2.39
N PRO A 89 40.39 29.86 -1.34
CA PRO A 89 40.93 28.52 -1.07
C PRO A 89 40.37 27.76 0.14
N TYR A 90 40.67 26.45 0.11
CA TYR A 90 40.51 25.39 1.10
C TYR A 90 40.74 25.77 2.57
N ASP A 91 39.93 25.18 3.45
CA ASP A 91 40.41 24.66 4.73
C ASP A 91 39.79 23.29 5.04
N SER A 92 40.65 22.36 5.43
CA SER A 92 40.43 20.92 5.55
C SER A 92 40.68 20.49 6.99
N SER A 93 39.67 19.89 7.64
CA SER A 93 39.83 19.04 8.84
C SER A 93 38.59 18.14 8.92
N GLY A 94 38.61 16.85 9.23
CA GLY A 94 39.66 15.92 9.60
C GLY A 94 38.93 14.70 10.19
N TYR A 95 38.73 13.64 9.41
CA TYR A 95 38.17 12.38 9.91
C TYR A 95 39.31 11.41 10.25
N TYR A 96 39.35 11.00 11.52
CA TYR A 96 40.19 9.91 12.03
C TYR A 96 39.65 8.56 11.56
N ALA A 97 40.52 7.70 11.02
CA ALA A 97 40.38 6.25 11.06
C ALA A 97 41.73 5.62 11.47
N PRO A 98 41.77 4.53 12.25
CA PRO A 98 42.99 4.05 12.91
C PRO A 98 43.93 3.29 11.97
N LYS A 99 45.22 3.39 12.26
CA LYS A 99 46.34 2.68 11.63
C LYS A 99 46.47 1.25 12.15
N GLU A 100 46.78 0.31 11.27
CA GLU A 100 47.55 -0.90 11.62
C GLU A 100 48.80 -0.98 10.73
N ASP A 101 49.86 -1.52 11.33
CA ASP A 101 51.26 -1.35 10.96
C ASP A 101 51.82 -2.43 10.01
N ASN A 102 52.63 -1.91 9.07
CA ASN A 102 53.85 -2.42 8.45
C ASN A 102 53.88 -3.46 7.29
N PRO A 103 54.76 -3.23 6.28
CA PRO A 103 54.83 -3.96 5.01
C PRO A 103 56.04 -4.93 4.93
N PRO A 104 56.22 -5.62 3.78
CA PRO A 104 57.54 -5.56 3.15
C PRO A 104 57.52 -5.31 1.63
N GLU A 105 58.30 -4.30 1.24
CA GLU A 105 59.38 -4.32 0.22
C GLU A 105 59.12 -4.85 -1.22
N VAL A 106 59.05 -3.87 -2.14
CA VAL A 106 59.71 -3.74 -3.46
C VAL A 106 59.64 -4.91 -4.46
N VAL A 107 58.90 -4.72 -5.56
CA VAL A 107 59.46 -4.73 -6.95
C VAL A 107 58.65 -3.76 -7.82
N THR A 108 59.33 -2.74 -8.34
CA THR A 108 58.88 -1.87 -9.43
C THR A 108 58.85 -2.64 -10.75
N ALA A 109 57.71 -2.62 -11.43
CA ALA A 109 57.63 -2.89 -12.86
C ALA A 109 56.64 -1.91 -13.48
N GLU A 110 57.17 -0.84 -14.07
CA GLU A 110 56.47 -0.03 -15.06
C GLU A 110 56.09 -0.93 -16.23
N ILE A 111 54.80 -0.98 -16.58
CA ILE A 111 54.35 -1.51 -17.86
C ILE A 111 53.34 -0.54 -18.48
N ASP A 112 53.88 0.26 -19.39
CA ASP A 112 53.33 0.69 -20.68
C ASP A 112 51.81 0.77 -20.83
N GLU A 113 51.34 2.02 -20.89
CA GLU A 113 50.17 2.42 -21.66
C GLU A 113 50.33 2.01 -23.14
N LYS A 114 49.67 0.94 -23.56
CA LYS A 114 49.11 0.82 -24.93
C LYS A 114 48.12 -0.35 -25.06
N GLN A 115 46.94 0.01 -25.55
CA GLN A 115 45.96 -0.82 -26.26
C GLN A 115 45.19 -1.89 -25.45
N GLN A 116 44.12 -1.49 -24.77
CA GLN A 116 42.96 -2.37 -24.60
C GLN A 116 41.88 -2.05 -25.64
N LYS A 117 42.04 -2.70 -26.80
CA LYS A 117 41.06 -2.73 -27.90
C LYS A 117 39.73 -3.27 -27.37
N LYS A 118 38.76 -2.38 -27.20
CA LYS A 118 37.33 -2.62 -26.94
C LYS A 118 36.86 -3.86 -27.72
N ARG A 119 36.80 -5.03 -27.05
CA ARG A 119 36.26 -6.25 -27.66
C ARG A 119 34.76 -6.05 -27.80
N VAL A 120 34.35 -5.65 -29.00
CA VAL A 120 32.95 -5.61 -29.41
C VAL A 120 32.41 -7.04 -29.27
N GLY A 121 31.53 -7.27 -28.30
CA GLY A 121 30.92 -8.58 -28.09
C GLY A 121 30.28 -9.11 -29.37
N THR A 122 30.77 -10.25 -29.84
CA THR A 122 30.17 -11.03 -30.91
C THR A 122 29.14 -11.98 -30.31
N ILE A 123 27.90 -11.95 -30.83
CA ILE A 123 26.85 -12.91 -30.46
C ILE A 123 26.81 -13.93 -31.60
N CYS A 124 26.98 -15.22 -31.29
CA CYS A 124 27.11 -16.31 -32.27
C CYS A 124 28.18 -16.05 -33.35
N GLY A 125 29.35 -15.52 -32.97
CA GLY A 125 30.47 -15.27 -33.90
C GLY A 125 30.25 -14.13 -34.91
N MET A 126 29.14 -13.40 -34.81
CA MET A 126 28.81 -12.27 -35.69
C MET A 126 28.75 -10.94 -34.94
N ARG A 127 28.97 -9.83 -35.66
CA ARG A 127 28.80 -8.47 -35.10
C ARG A 127 27.34 -8.27 -34.69
N ARG A 128 27.11 -7.60 -33.56
CA ARG A 128 25.77 -7.39 -32.97
C ARG A 128 24.73 -6.85 -33.96
N LYS A 129 25.12 -5.95 -34.86
CA LYS A 129 24.23 -5.42 -35.92
C LYS A 129 23.86 -6.47 -36.98
N THR A 130 24.78 -7.37 -37.33
CA THR A 130 24.56 -8.42 -38.33
C THR A 130 23.64 -9.51 -37.81
N PHE A 131 23.76 -9.87 -36.53
CA PHE A 131 22.89 -10.86 -35.90
C PHE A 131 21.41 -10.45 -35.97
N TRP A 132 21.09 -9.20 -35.64
CA TRP A 132 19.71 -8.70 -35.68
C TRP A 132 19.14 -8.65 -37.09
N ILE A 133 19.96 -8.35 -38.11
CA ILE A 133 19.52 -8.37 -39.51
C ILE A 133 19.16 -9.81 -39.94
N VAL A 134 20.00 -10.79 -39.61
CA VAL A 134 19.74 -12.20 -39.96
C VAL A 134 18.48 -12.72 -39.26
N LEU A 135 18.28 -12.37 -37.99
CA LEU A 135 17.11 -12.78 -37.21
C LEU A 135 15.81 -12.22 -37.81
N ALA A 136 15.81 -10.94 -38.19
CA ALA A 136 14.65 -10.30 -38.81
C ALA A 136 14.27 -10.97 -40.13
N VAL A 137 15.27 -11.30 -40.97
CA VAL A 137 15.04 -12.01 -42.24
C VAL A 137 14.47 -13.41 -42.00
N ALA A 138 15.01 -14.17 -41.04
CA ALA A 138 14.50 -15.48 -40.70
C ALA A 138 13.03 -15.43 -40.24
N LEU A 139 12.68 -14.43 -39.41
CA LEU A 139 11.32 -14.27 -38.91
C LEU A 139 10.31 -13.93 -40.02
N ILE A 140 10.71 -13.09 -40.99
CA ILE A 140 9.89 -12.78 -42.18
C ILE A 140 9.65 -14.04 -43.02
N ILE A 141 10.65 -14.91 -43.19
CA ILE A 141 10.49 -16.17 -43.94
C ILE A 141 9.50 -17.10 -43.25
N VAL A 142 9.59 -17.23 -41.92
CA VAL A 142 8.67 -18.08 -41.14
C VAL A 142 7.24 -17.57 -41.24
N ILE A 143 7.04 -16.25 -41.11
CA ILE A 143 5.71 -15.65 -41.27
C ILE A 143 5.21 -15.89 -42.69
N GLY A 144 6.02 -15.59 -43.72
CA GLY A 144 5.64 -15.79 -45.12
C GLY A 144 5.25 -17.23 -45.45
N ALA A 145 5.97 -18.22 -44.91
CA ALA A 145 5.63 -19.63 -45.05
C ALA A 145 4.32 -20.00 -44.32
N ALA A 146 4.09 -19.46 -43.12
CA ALA A 146 2.88 -19.72 -42.35
C ALA A 146 1.62 -19.16 -43.02
N VAL A 147 1.68 -17.93 -43.55
CA VAL A 147 0.53 -17.35 -44.27
C VAL A 147 0.32 -18.02 -45.63
N GLY A 148 1.38 -18.49 -46.30
CA GLY A 148 1.28 -19.22 -47.57
C GLY A 148 0.65 -20.61 -47.43
N GLY A 149 0.86 -21.31 -46.31
CA GLY A 149 0.26 -22.63 -46.07
C GLY A 149 -1.23 -22.60 -45.69
N GLY A 150 -1.68 -21.53 -45.00
CA GLY A 150 -3.05 -21.44 -44.47
C GLY A 150 -4.15 -21.27 -45.52
N VAL A 151 -3.87 -20.57 -46.63
CA VAL A 151 -4.88 -20.31 -47.68
C VAL A 151 -4.95 -21.39 -48.78
N GLY A 152 -3.92 -22.23 -48.92
CA GLY A 152 -3.91 -23.31 -49.92
C GLY A 152 -4.61 -24.60 -49.49
N GLY A 153 -4.66 -24.91 -48.19
CA GLY A 153 -5.20 -26.18 -47.69
C GLY A 153 -6.72 -26.27 -47.61
N ALA A 154 -7.44 -25.14 -47.53
CA ALA A 154 -8.88 -25.11 -47.26
C ALA A 154 -9.77 -25.42 -48.48
N LEU A 155 -9.22 -25.48 -49.70
CA LEU A 155 -10.01 -25.72 -50.93
C LEU A 155 -10.01 -27.18 -51.43
N SER A 156 -9.30 -28.10 -50.76
CA SER A 156 -9.17 -29.49 -51.26
C SER A 156 -10.08 -30.53 -50.61
N ALA A 157 -10.95 -30.15 -49.65
CA ALA A 157 -11.77 -31.11 -48.92
C ALA A 157 -13.27 -30.79 -49.00
N SER A 158 -13.85 -30.93 -50.19
CA SER A 158 -15.30 -31.07 -50.33
C SER A 158 -15.66 -31.99 -51.49
N ASN A 159 -15.73 -33.30 -51.22
CA ASN A 159 -16.60 -34.22 -51.95
C ASN A 159 -16.69 -35.57 -51.22
N SER A 160 -17.83 -35.82 -50.57
CA SER A 160 -18.60 -37.08 -50.68
C SER A 160 -19.77 -37.13 -49.68
N SER A 161 -20.97 -36.94 -50.23
CA SER A 161 -22.24 -37.68 -50.03
C SER A 161 -22.64 -38.18 -48.64
N GLN A 162 -23.74 -37.72 -48.01
CA GLN A 162 -25.20 -37.91 -48.29
C GLN A 162 -25.84 -39.22 -47.79
N GLN A 163 -27.05 -39.02 -47.24
CA GLN A 163 -28.17 -39.93 -46.90
C GLN A 163 -28.18 -40.55 -45.49
N SER A 164 -29.05 -40.13 -44.57
CA SER A 164 -30.55 -40.24 -44.49
C SER A 164 -30.98 -41.70 -44.30
N SER A 165 -31.88 -42.11 -43.42
CA SER A 165 -33.11 -41.49 -42.89
C SER A 165 -33.65 -42.40 -41.76
N SER A 166 -34.35 -41.84 -40.76
CA SER A 166 -35.82 -41.92 -40.56
C SER A 166 -36.33 -42.94 -39.53
N SER A 167 -37.21 -42.44 -38.66
CA SER A 167 -38.40 -43.07 -38.02
C SER A 167 -38.15 -44.26 -37.09
N SER A 168 -38.86 -44.52 -35.99
CA SER A 168 -40.19 -44.17 -35.44
C SER A 168 -40.18 -44.74 -34.00
N GLY A 169 -40.71 -44.09 -32.97
CA GLY A 169 -42.12 -44.19 -32.57
C GLY A 169 -42.37 -45.33 -31.56
N GLY A 170 -43.01 -45.04 -30.41
CA GLY A 170 -43.83 -46.02 -29.68
C GLY A 170 -43.49 -46.37 -28.22
N SER A 171 -44.14 -45.64 -27.30
CA SER A 171 -44.86 -46.06 -26.08
C SER A 171 -44.37 -47.12 -25.07
N SER A 172 -44.48 -46.69 -23.81
CA SER A 172 -45.12 -47.34 -22.64
C SER A 172 -44.51 -48.58 -21.97
N GLY A 173 -44.44 -48.53 -20.63
CA GLY A 173 -44.44 -49.72 -19.77
C GLY A 173 -43.84 -49.47 -18.39
N GLY A 174 -44.70 -49.35 -17.36
CA GLY A 174 -44.29 -49.30 -15.96
C GLY A 174 -43.93 -50.66 -15.36
N GLY A 175 -43.33 -50.66 -14.17
CA GLY A 175 -43.05 -51.86 -13.39
C GLY A 175 -42.58 -51.52 -11.97
N SER A 176 -43.33 -52.02 -10.99
CA SER A 176 -43.21 -51.79 -9.55
C SER A 176 -42.54 -52.98 -8.82
N GLY A 177 -42.04 -52.74 -7.59
CA GLY A 177 -41.83 -53.73 -6.52
C GLY A 177 -40.43 -54.37 -6.47
N SER A 178 -39.90 -54.88 -5.34
CA SER A 178 -40.30 -54.95 -3.94
C SER A 178 -39.11 -55.49 -3.11
N SER A 179 -38.98 -55.03 -1.86
CA SER A 179 -38.56 -55.72 -0.60
C SER A 179 -37.54 -56.89 -0.53
N GLY A 180 -36.66 -56.78 0.46
CA GLY A 180 -36.19 -57.88 1.37
C GLY A 180 -35.14 -57.29 2.34
N THR A 181 -35.25 -57.18 3.67
CA THR A 181 -35.56 -58.04 4.85
C THR A 181 -34.58 -59.19 5.16
N GLY A 182 -33.98 -59.12 6.37
CA GLY A 182 -33.29 -60.20 7.11
C GLY A 182 -32.37 -59.64 8.22
N THR A 183 -32.85 -59.29 9.43
CA THR A 183 -32.90 -60.07 10.69
C THR A 183 -31.69 -60.95 11.05
N GLY A 184 -31.12 -60.69 12.24
CA GLY A 184 -30.28 -61.62 13.01
C GLY A 184 -29.98 -61.06 14.41
N SER A 185 -30.52 -61.69 15.45
CA SER A 185 -30.50 -61.28 16.87
C SER A 185 -29.49 -62.13 17.67
N GLY A 186 -28.97 -61.61 18.78
CA GLY A 186 -28.15 -62.37 19.74
C GLY A 186 -27.70 -61.52 20.94
N GLY A 187 -28.39 -61.68 22.07
CA GLY A 187 -28.12 -60.96 23.32
C GLY A 187 -27.07 -61.61 24.23
N GLY A 188 -26.72 -60.90 25.31
CA GLY A 188 -25.86 -61.40 26.38
C GLY A 188 -25.49 -60.31 27.38
N SER A 189 -26.17 -60.33 28.52
CA SER A 189 -26.09 -59.47 29.71
C SER A 189 -24.76 -59.49 30.48
N GLY A 190 -24.42 -58.36 31.12
CA GLY A 190 -23.40 -58.26 32.17
C GLY A 190 -23.44 -56.91 32.89
N SER A 191 -24.05 -56.89 34.07
CA SER A 191 -24.18 -55.76 35.00
C SER A 191 -22.88 -55.51 35.76
N GLY A 192 -22.53 -54.24 36.02
CA GLY A 192 -21.41 -53.86 36.88
C GLY A 192 -21.34 -52.34 37.06
N ASP A 193 -21.75 -51.89 38.24
CA ASP A 193 -21.99 -50.54 38.70
C ASP A 193 -20.71 -49.68 38.90
N SER A 194 -20.94 -48.38 39.05
CA SER A 194 -20.17 -47.36 39.79
C SER A 194 -19.34 -46.28 39.06
N SER A 195 -19.95 -45.08 39.09
CA SER A 195 -19.41 -43.76 39.46
C SER A 195 -18.49 -42.97 38.52
N GLY A 196 -19.07 -41.88 37.99
CA GLY A 196 -18.51 -40.52 38.04
C GLY A 196 -17.41 -40.18 37.04
N ASP A 197 -17.70 -39.35 36.04
CA ASP A 197 -17.45 -37.91 36.15
C ASP A 197 -17.85 -37.20 34.84
N SER A 198 -18.48 -36.04 35.00
CA SER A 198 -18.55 -34.87 34.13
C SER A 198 -18.77 -35.04 32.62
N SER A 199 -19.97 -34.63 32.22
CA SER A 199 -20.37 -34.08 30.92
C SER A 199 -19.32 -33.13 30.33
N GLY A 200 -18.48 -33.66 29.43
CA GLY A 200 -17.74 -32.87 28.45
C GLY A 200 -18.57 -32.73 27.19
N ASP A 201 -19.55 -31.83 27.21
CA ASP A 201 -20.13 -31.30 25.98
C ASP A 201 -18.97 -30.80 25.13
N SER A 202 -18.74 -31.48 24.01
CA SER A 202 -17.79 -31.06 22.99
C SER A 202 -18.38 -29.85 22.28
N ASN A 203 -18.43 -28.73 22.99
CA ASN A 203 -18.62 -27.43 22.38
C ASN A 203 -17.33 -27.17 21.61
N SER A 204 -17.36 -27.49 20.32
CA SER A 204 -16.38 -27.04 19.35
C SER A 204 -16.49 -25.51 19.26
N THR A 205 -16.03 -24.81 20.29
CA THR A 205 -15.60 -23.42 20.16
C THR A 205 -14.45 -23.46 19.17
N THR A 206 -14.71 -23.05 17.93
CA THR A 206 -13.68 -22.61 16.99
C THR A 206 -12.90 -21.50 17.70
N THR A 207 -11.83 -21.87 18.40
CA THR A 207 -10.88 -20.93 18.99
C THR A 207 -10.26 -20.18 17.82
N THR A 208 -10.74 -18.96 17.59
CA THR A 208 -10.16 -18.03 16.62
C THR A 208 -8.73 -17.73 17.06
N ASN A 209 -7.76 -17.86 16.16
CA ASN A 209 -6.36 -17.64 16.50
C ASN A 209 -6.09 -16.14 16.59
N GLU A 210 -5.43 -15.68 17.65
CA GLU A 210 -5.02 -14.27 17.85
C GLU A 210 -4.10 -13.74 16.73
N LEU A 211 -3.48 -14.66 15.98
CA LEU A 211 -2.66 -14.39 14.82
C LEU A 211 -3.44 -14.33 13.49
N ASP A 212 -4.73 -14.69 13.48
CA ASP A 212 -5.57 -14.53 12.29
C ASP A 212 -5.82 -13.03 12.02
N ILE A 213 -6.01 -12.71 10.74
CA ILE A 213 -6.47 -11.38 10.31
C ILE A 213 -7.82 -11.08 10.96
N LEU A 214 -7.95 -9.88 11.53
CA LEU A 214 -9.21 -9.41 12.07
C LEU A 214 -10.22 -9.21 10.92
N PRO A 215 -11.43 -9.81 10.94
CA PRO A 215 -12.40 -9.65 9.85
C PRO A 215 -12.86 -8.21 9.61
N THR A 216 -12.79 -7.36 10.63
CA THR A 216 -13.08 -5.92 10.54
C THR A 216 -11.86 -5.07 10.22
N SER A 217 -10.70 -5.68 9.92
CA SER A 217 -9.48 -4.98 9.59
C SER A 217 -9.71 -4.02 8.43
N SER A 218 -9.22 -2.79 8.58
CA SER A 218 -8.94 -1.94 7.42
C SER A 218 -7.68 -2.45 6.71
N ILE A 219 -7.47 -2.03 5.47
CA ILE A 219 -6.24 -2.34 4.73
C ILE A 219 -5.64 -1.03 4.24
N GLY A 220 -4.31 -0.92 4.36
CA GLY A 220 -3.52 0.10 3.67
C GLY A 220 -2.52 -0.55 2.72
N ALA A 221 -2.18 0.12 1.62
CA ALA A 221 -1.13 -0.35 0.73
C ALA A 221 -0.26 0.80 0.22
N LEU A 222 1.03 0.54 0.04
CA LEU A 222 1.96 1.43 -0.65
C LEU A 222 2.96 0.65 -1.49
N ASN A 223 3.69 1.36 -2.34
CA ASN A 223 4.82 0.81 -3.06
C ASN A 223 5.93 1.84 -3.22
N PHE A 224 7.14 1.37 -3.50
CA PHE A 224 8.26 2.19 -3.95
C PHE A 224 9.28 1.32 -4.66
N THR A 225 10.16 1.97 -5.42
CA THR A 225 11.37 1.34 -5.97
C THR A 225 12.55 1.70 -5.08
N ASP A 226 13.30 0.69 -4.64
CA ASP A 226 14.51 0.90 -3.85
C ASP A 226 15.71 1.29 -4.73
N TYR A 227 16.85 1.62 -4.11
CA TYR A 227 18.04 2.05 -4.85
C TYR A 227 18.67 0.96 -5.71
N TYR A 228 18.30 -0.31 -5.51
CA TYR A 228 18.74 -1.42 -6.34
C TYR A 228 17.82 -1.61 -7.57
N GLY A 229 16.77 -0.80 -7.70
CA GLY A 229 15.79 -0.90 -8.78
C GLY A 229 14.70 -1.94 -8.52
N TYR A 230 14.61 -2.50 -7.30
CA TYR A 230 13.56 -3.46 -6.99
C TYR A 230 12.29 -2.76 -6.52
N VAL A 231 11.18 -3.14 -7.13
CA VAL A 231 9.85 -2.75 -6.69
C VAL A 231 9.53 -3.46 -5.37
N ASN A 232 9.10 -2.68 -4.39
CA ASN A 232 8.61 -3.12 -3.10
C ASN A 232 7.12 -2.80 -2.98
N HIS A 233 6.33 -3.77 -2.54
CA HIS A 233 4.92 -3.57 -2.20
C HIS A 233 4.74 -3.84 -0.70
N LEU A 234 4.08 -2.92 0.01
CA LEU A 234 3.75 -3.11 1.42
C LEU A 234 2.22 -3.10 1.58
N VAL A 235 1.72 -4.02 2.39
CA VAL A 235 0.31 -4.13 2.77
C VAL A 235 0.20 -4.14 4.28
N PHE A 236 -0.68 -3.31 4.81
CA PHE A 236 -0.90 -3.12 6.24
C PHE A 236 -2.29 -3.60 6.63
N TYR A 237 -2.38 -4.33 7.73
CA TYR A 237 -3.62 -4.93 8.23
C TYR A 237 -3.53 -5.15 9.74
N GLN A 238 -4.64 -5.50 10.36
CA GLN A 238 -4.76 -5.75 11.80
C GLN A 238 -5.08 -7.22 12.07
N LEU A 239 -4.41 -7.79 13.07
CA LEU A 239 -4.73 -9.13 13.60
C LEU A 239 -5.82 -9.07 14.68
N ARG A 240 -6.39 -10.23 15.02
CA ARG A 240 -7.32 -10.35 16.16
C ARG A 240 -6.70 -9.90 17.50
N SER A 241 -5.39 -10.09 17.65
CA SER A 241 -4.59 -9.53 18.76
C SER A 241 -4.48 -8.00 18.78
N LYS A 242 -5.14 -7.28 17.87
CA LYS A 242 -5.06 -5.83 17.62
C LYS A 242 -3.71 -5.33 17.10
N ASN A 243 -2.70 -6.19 17.01
CA ASN A 243 -1.41 -5.87 16.41
C ASN A 243 -1.58 -5.37 14.97
N LEU A 244 -0.87 -4.30 14.62
CA LEU A 244 -0.75 -3.84 13.24
C LEU A 244 0.40 -4.57 12.57
N MET A 245 0.13 -5.14 11.41
CA MET A 245 1.06 -5.94 10.63
C MET A 245 1.44 -5.21 9.35
N MET A 246 2.62 -5.58 8.84
CA MET A 246 3.09 -5.20 7.52
C MET A 246 3.56 -6.46 6.79
N SER A 247 2.88 -6.80 5.70
CA SER A 247 3.38 -7.74 4.70
C SER A 247 4.15 -6.97 3.63
N SER A 248 5.35 -7.40 3.31
CA SER A 248 6.25 -6.79 2.34
C SER A 248 6.62 -7.80 1.26
N TYR A 249 6.54 -7.37 0.01
CA TYR A 249 7.02 -8.08 -1.17
C TYR A 249 8.17 -7.31 -1.81
N ASN A 250 9.22 -8.00 -2.22
CA ASN A 250 10.31 -7.43 -2.99
C ASN A 250 10.48 -8.19 -4.32
N SER A 251 10.51 -7.46 -5.44
CA SER A 251 10.60 -8.04 -6.78
C SER A 251 11.87 -8.87 -7.06
N SER A 252 12.95 -8.68 -6.28
CA SER A 252 14.16 -9.51 -6.39
C SER A 252 13.99 -10.91 -5.81
N THR A 253 13.29 -11.03 -4.67
CA THR A 253 13.07 -12.30 -3.99
C THR A 253 11.79 -12.98 -4.46
N LYS A 254 10.80 -12.19 -4.92
CA LYS A 254 9.47 -12.63 -5.34
C LYS A 254 8.70 -13.38 -4.26
N VAL A 255 8.95 -13.02 -2.99
CA VAL A 255 8.33 -13.65 -1.82
C VAL A 255 7.78 -12.56 -0.91
N TRP A 256 6.62 -12.84 -0.30
CA TRP A 256 6.05 -12.03 0.75
C TRP A 256 6.69 -12.37 2.10
N SER A 257 6.94 -11.36 2.93
CA SER A 257 7.40 -11.51 4.30
C SER A 257 6.58 -10.63 5.21
N SER A 258 6.23 -11.10 6.40
CA SER A 258 5.35 -10.36 7.31
C SER A 258 6.05 -10.03 8.63
N THR A 259 5.82 -8.82 9.14
CA THR A 259 6.36 -8.33 10.40
C THR A 259 5.33 -7.53 11.19
N ILE A 260 5.54 -7.40 12.49
CA ILE A 260 4.72 -6.55 13.37
C ILE A 260 5.18 -5.11 13.19
N ALA A 261 4.28 -4.24 12.73
CA ALA A 261 4.50 -2.81 12.66
C ALA A 261 4.21 -2.13 14.01
N ASN A 262 3.15 -2.56 14.72
CA ASN A 262 2.80 -2.03 16.02
C ASN A 262 2.13 -3.07 16.93
N ARG A 263 2.39 -2.98 18.23
CA ARG A 263 1.84 -3.84 19.29
C ARG A 263 1.37 -3.08 20.53
N GLU A 264 1.15 -1.77 20.41
CA GLU A 264 0.62 -0.98 21.51
C GLU A 264 -0.76 -1.49 21.94
N SER A 265 -0.99 -1.61 23.24
CA SER A 265 -2.26 -2.09 23.79
C SER A 265 -3.43 -1.15 23.56
N THR A 266 -3.15 0.12 23.23
CA THR A 266 -4.15 1.18 23.01
C THR A 266 -4.66 1.22 21.57
N ILE A 267 -4.18 0.36 20.67
CA ILE A 267 -4.67 0.30 19.29
C ILE A 267 -6.14 -0.11 19.31
N LYS A 268 -7.01 0.67 18.65
CA LYS A 268 -8.42 0.34 18.55
C LYS A 268 -8.63 -0.92 17.70
N GLU A 269 -9.56 -1.77 18.10
CA GLU A 269 -9.99 -2.89 17.26
C GLU A 269 -10.75 -2.39 16.02
N GLY A 270 -10.42 -2.91 14.84
CA GLY A 270 -11.01 -2.45 13.58
C GLY A 270 -10.60 -1.02 13.23
N THR A 271 -9.42 -0.58 13.69
CA THR A 271 -8.94 0.78 13.46
C THR A 271 -8.80 1.07 11.96
N PRO A 272 -9.09 2.30 11.48
CA PRO A 272 -8.69 2.69 10.14
C PRO A 272 -7.17 2.64 10.03
N ILE A 273 -6.66 2.22 8.88
CA ILE A 273 -5.22 2.16 8.61
C ILE A 273 -4.95 3.06 7.42
N SER A 274 -4.26 4.16 7.69
CA SER A 274 -3.70 5.02 6.65
C SER A 274 -2.20 4.88 6.62
N ASN A 275 -1.61 5.06 5.44
CA ASN A 275 -0.16 5.00 5.28
C ASN A 275 0.32 6.04 4.26
N SER A 276 1.59 6.39 4.34
CA SER A 276 2.25 7.24 3.36
C SER A 276 3.74 6.97 3.28
N LEU A 277 4.31 7.33 2.13
CA LEU A 277 5.76 7.35 1.92
C LEU A 277 6.26 8.78 2.07
N PHE A 278 7.40 8.94 2.75
CA PHE A 278 8.15 10.19 2.77
C PHE A 278 9.53 9.95 2.16
N TRP A 279 9.67 10.28 0.89
CA TRP A 279 10.87 10.12 0.10
C TRP A 279 11.83 11.28 0.41
N HIS A 280 13.06 10.94 0.81
CA HIS A 280 14.15 11.90 0.99
C HIS A 280 15.14 11.80 -0.18
N SER A 281 15.46 10.58 -0.61
CA SER A 281 16.35 10.32 -1.72
C SER A 281 16.14 8.91 -2.29
N SER A 282 16.87 8.56 -3.34
CA SER A 282 16.88 7.20 -3.88
C SER A 282 17.32 6.14 -2.87
N LYS A 283 18.00 6.51 -1.76
CA LYS A 283 18.44 5.60 -0.69
C LYS A 283 17.59 5.70 0.57
N VAL A 284 17.13 6.89 0.93
CA VAL A 284 16.48 7.17 2.23
C VAL A 284 15.02 7.52 2.04
N ARG A 285 14.14 6.87 2.82
CA ARG A 285 12.70 7.13 2.84
C ARG A 285 12.08 6.67 4.15
N ASP A 286 10.97 7.27 4.52
CA ASP A 286 10.17 6.83 5.65
C ASP A 286 8.86 6.23 5.18
N VAL A 287 8.41 5.18 5.86
CA VAL A 287 7.02 4.72 5.80
C VAL A 287 6.32 5.14 7.08
N ARG A 288 5.13 5.70 6.92
CA ARG A 288 4.31 6.19 8.03
C ARG A 288 3.01 5.41 8.05
N ILE A 289 2.54 5.06 9.25
CA ILE A 289 1.25 4.43 9.47
C ILE A 289 0.49 5.26 10.48
N TYR A 290 -0.76 5.59 10.17
CA TYR A 290 -1.68 6.30 11.06
C TYR A 290 -2.91 5.44 11.34
N TYR A 291 -3.34 5.47 12.60
CA TYR A 291 -4.43 4.67 13.14
C TYR A 291 -5.17 5.45 14.23
N LEU A 292 -6.31 4.94 14.67
CA LEU A 292 -6.99 5.42 15.88
C LEU A 292 -6.66 4.54 17.09
N ASN A 293 -6.43 5.19 18.22
CA ASN A 293 -6.39 4.53 19.53
C ASN A 293 -7.81 4.28 20.09
N GLU A 294 -7.93 3.56 21.22
CA GLU A 294 -9.22 3.25 21.85
C GLU A 294 -10.02 4.49 22.28
N ALA A 295 -9.37 5.64 22.48
CA ALA A 295 -10.01 6.93 22.75
C ALA A 295 -10.43 7.69 21.47
N ASN A 296 -10.33 7.05 20.29
CA ASN A 296 -10.54 7.64 18.96
C ASN A 296 -9.59 8.81 18.64
N GLN A 297 -8.42 8.86 19.28
CA GLN A 297 -7.41 9.85 18.94
C GLN A 297 -6.53 9.33 17.80
N VAL A 298 -6.14 10.23 16.90
CA VAL A 298 -5.19 9.95 15.83
C VAL A 298 -3.83 9.62 16.46
N ALA A 299 -3.30 8.45 16.12
CA ALA A 299 -1.98 7.98 16.48
C ALA A 299 -1.18 7.68 15.20
N GLY A 300 0.15 7.74 15.28
CA GLY A 300 0.98 7.42 14.14
C GLY A 300 2.35 6.89 14.53
N ILE A 301 2.91 6.06 13.65
CA ILE A 301 4.26 5.52 13.75
C ILE A 301 5.02 5.68 12.44
N ILE A 302 6.35 5.78 12.53
CA ILE A 302 7.24 6.08 11.41
C ILE A 302 8.40 5.08 11.41
N ASN A 303 8.69 4.50 10.25
CA ASN A 303 9.85 3.64 10.03
C ASN A 303 10.73 4.24 8.92
N ALA A 304 11.92 4.71 9.31
CA ALA A 304 12.91 5.32 8.41
C ALA A 304 13.68 4.31 7.53
N ASN A 305 13.42 3.01 7.70
CA ASN A 305 14.04 1.95 6.90
C ASN A 305 13.07 0.76 6.74
N PRO A 306 11.97 0.93 6.00
CA PRO A 306 10.86 -0.04 5.98
C PRO A 306 11.21 -1.42 5.40
N VAL A 307 12.30 -1.55 4.63
CA VAL A 307 12.74 -2.82 4.03
C VAL A 307 13.65 -3.60 4.97
N TYR A 308 14.56 -2.91 5.66
CA TYR A 308 15.65 -3.55 6.40
C TYR A 308 15.59 -3.28 7.92
N GLY A 309 14.72 -2.39 8.36
CA GLY A 309 14.57 -1.96 9.74
C GLY A 309 13.19 -2.28 10.30
N SER A 310 13.17 -2.69 11.56
CA SER A 310 11.94 -2.97 12.33
C SER A 310 11.66 -1.93 13.42
N SER A 311 12.42 -0.83 13.45
CA SER A 311 12.24 0.25 14.41
C SER A 311 11.14 1.20 13.94
N TRP A 312 10.19 1.46 14.83
CA TRP A 312 9.08 2.37 14.59
C TRP A 312 9.08 3.45 15.67
N ASP A 313 9.19 4.71 15.26
CA ASP A 313 9.13 5.89 16.12
C ASP A 313 7.71 6.46 16.14
N LYS A 314 7.31 7.14 17.22
CA LYS A 314 5.99 7.79 17.30
C LYS A 314 5.98 9.05 16.43
N SER A 315 4.91 9.22 15.66
CA SER A 315 4.65 10.48 14.95
C SER A 315 4.18 11.55 15.93
N GLY A 316 4.58 12.81 15.70
CA GLY A 316 4.20 13.93 16.55
C GLY A 316 2.72 14.31 16.53
N VAL A 317 1.91 13.73 15.63
CA VAL A 317 0.44 13.88 15.63
C VAL A 317 -0.26 13.08 16.75
N SER A 318 0.47 12.16 17.38
CA SER A 318 -0.12 11.09 18.17
C SER A 318 -0.83 11.60 19.43
N ASN A 319 -2.07 11.13 19.62
CA ASN A 319 -2.92 11.36 20.79
C ASN A 319 -3.33 12.83 21.00
N THR A 320 -3.22 13.68 19.97
CA THR A 320 -3.58 15.10 20.04
C THR A 320 -4.99 15.40 19.51
N PHE A 321 -5.39 14.72 18.43
CA PHE A 321 -6.63 15.02 17.72
C PHE A 321 -7.62 13.87 17.85
N THR A 322 -8.86 14.19 18.23
CA THR A 322 -9.93 13.19 18.37
C THR A 322 -10.80 13.15 17.12
N ALA A 323 -10.90 11.97 16.53
CA ALA A 323 -11.74 11.68 15.37
C ALA A 323 -13.12 11.17 15.79
N ASN A 324 -14.05 11.16 14.82
CA ASN A 324 -15.29 10.39 14.94
C ASN A 324 -14.94 8.90 15.14
N ALA A 325 -15.75 8.18 15.93
CA ALA A 325 -15.56 6.75 16.16
C ALA A 325 -15.65 5.89 14.89
N LYS A 326 -16.33 6.36 13.84
CA LYS A 326 -16.41 5.70 12.52
C LYS A 326 -15.46 6.30 11.48
N SER A 327 -14.63 7.27 11.87
CA SER A 327 -13.73 7.96 10.94
C SER A 327 -12.83 6.96 10.20
N ASN A 328 -12.67 7.16 8.90
CA ASN A 328 -11.49 6.67 8.18
C ASN A 328 -10.32 7.65 8.37
N LEU A 329 -9.11 7.23 8.02
CA LEU A 329 -7.93 8.08 8.02
C LEU A 329 -7.33 8.11 6.61
N LEU A 330 -6.73 9.25 6.28
CA LEU A 330 -5.86 9.38 5.10
C LEU A 330 -4.57 10.05 5.50
N SER A 331 -3.52 9.83 4.72
CA SER A 331 -2.24 10.49 4.92
C SER A 331 -1.53 10.70 3.60
N ASN A 332 -0.85 11.82 3.48
CA ASN A 332 0.08 12.10 2.41
C ASN A 332 1.49 12.25 2.96
N GLY A 333 2.48 11.83 2.17
CA GLY A 333 3.86 12.24 2.33
C GLY A 333 4.41 12.64 0.97
N ILE A 334 5.73 12.70 0.84
CA ILE A 334 6.39 13.02 -0.43
C ILE A 334 6.69 11.70 -1.13
N TYR A 335 6.04 11.38 -2.23
CA TYR A 335 6.33 10.13 -2.96
C TYR A 335 7.47 10.30 -3.95
N THR A 336 7.45 11.44 -4.65
CA THR A 336 8.44 11.87 -5.64
C THR A 336 8.46 13.40 -5.70
N PRO A 337 9.48 14.02 -6.31
CA PRO A 337 9.47 15.46 -6.62
C PRO A 337 8.28 15.92 -7.49
N ASP A 338 7.64 14.99 -8.21
CA ASP A 338 6.51 15.28 -9.11
C ASP A 338 5.14 15.08 -8.43
N SER A 339 5.13 14.68 -7.16
CA SER A 339 3.92 14.49 -6.36
C SER A 339 3.61 15.70 -5.50
N TYR A 340 2.48 15.66 -4.79
CA TYR A 340 2.15 16.69 -3.80
C TYR A 340 3.14 16.65 -2.62
N LEU A 341 3.68 17.81 -2.24
CA LEU A 341 4.88 17.88 -1.41
C LEU A 341 4.63 18.13 0.08
N SER A 342 3.36 18.26 0.52
CA SER A 342 3.06 18.49 1.94
C SER A 342 2.70 17.19 2.67
N ASN A 343 3.16 17.07 3.91
CA ASN A 343 2.76 16.00 4.82
C ASN A 343 1.39 16.30 5.42
N LEU A 344 0.44 15.40 5.21
CA LEU A 344 -0.95 15.57 5.64
C LEU A 344 -1.42 14.34 6.38
N VAL A 345 -2.27 14.53 7.40
CA VAL A 345 -3.11 13.48 7.98
C VAL A 345 -4.54 13.99 8.00
N LEU A 346 -5.49 13.20 7.50
CA LEU A 346 -6.89 13.59 7.44
C LEU A 346 -7.75 12.62 8.24
N TYR A 347 -8.78 13.15 8.87
CA TYR A 347 -9.78 12.38 9.61
C TYR A 347 -11.12 13.10 9.55
N GLN A 348 -12.20 12.38 9.82
CA GLN A 348 -13.52 12.95 10.00
C GLN A 348 -13.78 13.22 11.48
N ASP A 349 -14.19 14.43 11.84
CA ASP A 349 -14.54 14.78 13.21
C ASP A 349 -15.99 14.39 13.60
N ALA A 350 -16.36 14.62 14.86
CA ALA A 350 -17.70 14.31 15.37
C ALA A 350 -18.83 15.09 14.67
N GLY A 351 -18.52 16.18 13.94
CA GLY A 351 -19.46 16.95 13.13
C GLY A 351 -19.50 16.52 11.66
N ASN A 352 -18.92 15.36 11.33
CA ASN A 352 -18.76 14.83 9.97
C ASN A 352 -17.92 15.72 9.03
N THR A 353 -17.19 16.69 9.58
CA THR A 353 -16.28 17.54 8.80
C THR A 353 -14.95 16.82 8.65
N ILE A 354 -14.44 16.78 7.42
CA ILE A 354 -13.09 16.27 7.17
C ILE A 354 -12.08 17.32 7.61
N ARG A 355 -11.24 16.95 8.57
CA ARG A 355 -10.15 17.74 9.12
C ARG A 355 -8.85 17.34 8.45
N VAL A 356 -8.08 18.34 8.04
CA VAL A 356 -6.74 18.19 7.50
C VAL A 356 -5.75 18.70 8.52
N LEU A 357 -4.93 17.78 9.02
CA LEU A 357 -3.83 18.06 9.92
C LEU A 357 -2.61 18.46 9.09
N ARG A 358 -2.04 19.62 9.44
CA ARG A 358 -0.83 20.17 8.82
C ARG A 358 0.16 20.61 9.87
N ARG A 359 1.44 20.58 9.54
CA ARG A 359 2.47 21.15 10.40
C ARG A 359 2.40 22.67 10.38
N THR A 360 2.52 23.29 11.56
CA THR A 360 2.47 24.76 11.72
C THR A 360 3.78 25.36 12.24
N GLY A 361 4.78 24.52 12.50
CA GLY A 361 6.08 24.93 13.03
C GLY A 361 7.09 23.80 12.95
N ASP A 362 8.27 24.06 13.50
CA ASP A 362 9.41 23.14 13.45
C ASP A 362 9.34 22.07 14.55
N GLY A 363 8.53 22.27 15.60
CA GLY A 363 8.32 21.32 16.68
C GLY A 363 7.58 20.07 16.22
N ALA A 364 8.02 18.89 16.68
CA ALA A 364 7.46 17.60 16.23
C ALA A 364 5.93 17.52 16.43
N THR A 365 5.42 18.13 17.49
CA THR A 365 3.99 18.16 17.85
C THR A 365 3.22 19.35 17.27
N ASP A 366 3.87 20.20 16.49
CA ASP A 366 3.26 21.42 15.95
C ASP A 366 2.36 21.08 14.77
N TRP A 367 1.15 20.62 15.08
CA TRP A 367 0.10 20.31 14.11
C TRP A 367 -1.13 21.17 14.36
N ALA A 368 -1.80 21.58 13.29
CA ALA A 368 -3.11 22.23 13.35
C ALA A 368 -4.10 21.56 12.42
N ALA A 369 -5.36 21.55 12.85
CA ALA A 369 -6.49 21.02 12.09
C ALA A 369 -7.24 22.14 11.37
N VAL A 370 -7.44 21.98 10.06
CA VAL A 370 -8.30 22.86 9.25
C VAL A 370 -9.43 22.01 8.65
N GLY A 371 -10.66 22.52 8.66
CA GLY A 371 -11.81 21.82 8.05
C GLY A 371 -11.88 22.05 6.54
N ILE A 372 -12.21 21.01 5.79
CA ILE A 372 -12.65 21.14 4.38
C ILE A 372 -14.11 21.63 4.37
N SER A 373 -14.44 22.57 3.48
CA SER A 373 -15.82 23.06 3.35
C SER A 373 -16.78 21.91 3.00
N THR A 374 -17.93 21.88 3.67
CA THR A 374 -19.01 20.93 3.37
C THR A 374 -19.83 21.31 2.13
N ASP A 375 -19.62 22.51 1.58
CA ASP A 375 -20.32 22.99 0.38
C ASP A 375 -19.93 22.19 -0.88
N PHE A 376 -18.81 21.47 -0.83
CA PHE A 376 -18.39 20.55 -1.88
C PHE A 376 -19.21 19.25 -1.94
N GLY A 377 -20.17 19.10 -1.03
CA GLY A 377 -20.93 17.87 -0.79
C GLY A 377 -20.61 17.34 0.60
N LYS A 378 -21.60 17.37 1.50
CA LYS A 378 -21.40 16.99 2.90
C LYS A 378 -20.98 15.50 2.99
N PRO A 379 -19.83 15.17 3.62
CA PRO A 379 -19.36 13.79 3.74
C PRO A 379 -20.32 12.94 4.58
N ALA A 380 -20.57 11.69 4.16
CA ALA A 380 -21.31 10.74 4.99
C ALA A 380 -20.56 10.42 6.29
N GLU A 381 -21.28 10.12 7.37
CA GLU A 381 -20.67 9.65 8.62
C GLU A 381 -19.90 8.34 8.37
N GLY A 382 -18.61 8.32 8.70
CA GLY A 382 -17.72 7.19 8.46
C GLY A 382 -17.47 6.89 6.98
N THR A 383 -17.64 7.89 6.11
CA THR A 383 -17.45 7.74 4.66
C THR A 383 -16.09 7.13 4.33
N GLY A 384 -16.05 6.22 3.35
CA GLY A 384 -14.81 5.77 2.75
C GLY A 384 -14.07 6.95 2.15
N MET A 385 -12.76 6.98 2.30
CA MET A 385 -11.93 8.03 1.74
C MET A 385 -10.72 7.42 1.03
N SER A 386 -10.25 8.08 -0.03
CA SER A 386 -8.97 7.74 -0.67
C SER A 386 -8.30 9.00 -1.18
N MET A 387 -6.97 8.96 -1.30
CA MET A 387 -6.16 10.11 -1.69
C MET A 387 -4.98 9.66 -2.54
N ILE A 388 -4.77 10.33 -3.66
CA ILE A 388 -3.75 9.97 -4.65
C ILE A 388 -3.02 11.22 -5.16
N PRO A 389 -1.72 11.12 -5.46
CA PRO A 389 -1.01 12.21 -6.11
C PRO A 389 -1.54 12.40 -7.54
N ILE A 390 -1.55 13.65 -8.01
CA ILE A 390 -1.65 13.96 -9.45
C ILE A 390 -0.23 14.28 -9.89
N TYR A 391 0.43 13.33 -10.56
CA TYR A 391 1.82 13.49 -10.98
C TYR A 391 1.92 14.56 -12.07
N THR A 392 2.85 15.50 -11.87
CA THR A 392 3.06 16.61 -12.80
C THR A 392 4.48 17.16 -12.70
N ASN A 393 5.04 17.52 -13.85
CA ASN A 393 6.32 18.23 -13.92
C ASN A 393 6.14 19.74 -13.73
N ALA A 394 4.90 20.23 -13.63
CA ALA A 394 4.61 21.62 -13.34
C ALA A 394 5.10 22.01 -11.93
N THR A 395 5.34 23.31 -11.71
CA THR A 395 5.72 23.85 -10.40
C THR A 395 4.60 23.67 -9.37
N THR A 396 3.35 23.87 -9.81
CA THR A 396 2.16 23.66 -8.99
C THR A 396 1.84 22.18 -8.91
N LYS A 397 2.00 21.59 -7.72
CA LYS A 397 1.68 20.19 -7.45
C LYS A 397 0.23 20.03 -7.05
N ARG A 398 -0.34 18.85 -7.30
CA ARG A 398 -1.76 18.59 -7.02
C ARG A 398 -1.99 17.22 -6.43
N MET A 399 -3.13 17.08 -5.76
CA MET A 399 -3.57 15.83 -5.16
C MET A 399 -5.07 15.68 -5.34
N ALA A 400 -5.51 14.46 -5.63
CA ALA A 400 -6.93 14.12 -5.68
C ALA A 400 -7.34 13.42 -4.38
N MET A 401 -8.49 13.80 -3.85
CA MET A 401 -9.14 13.14 -2.72
C MET A 401 -10.55 12.71 -3.14
N PHE A 402 -10.98 11.55 -2.67
CA PHE A 402 -12.29 10.99 -2.96
C PHE A 402 -13.02 10.62 -1.68
N TYR A 403 -14.32 10.88 -1.61
CA TYR A 403 -15.20 10.42 -0.54
C TYR A 403 -16.65 10.31 -1.00
N THR A 404 -17.46 9.55 -0.28
CA THR A 404 -18.92 9.47 -0.52
C THR A 404 -19.66 10.50 0.33
N SER A 405 -20.56 11.28 -0.29
CA SER A 405 -21.41 12.25 0.41
C SER A 405 -22.57 11.58 1.17
N GLU A 406 -23.28 12.33 2.01
CA GLU A 406 -24.52 11.86 2.68
C GLU A 406 -25.61 11.42 1.70
N THR A 407 -25.56 11.88 0.45
CA THR A 407 -26.49 11.49 -0.61
C THR A 407 -26.01 10.27 -1.42
N GLY A 408 -24.85 9.69 -1.09
CA GLY A 408 -24.26 8.57 -1.83
C GLY A 408 -23.49 9.00 -3.09
N SER A 409 -23.33 10.30 -3.34
CA SER A 409 -22.56 10.80 -4.49
C SER A 409 -21.06 10.66 -4.23
N LEU A 410 -20.30 10.17 -5.21
CA LEU A 410 -18.85 10.14 -5.12
C LEU A 410 -18.29 11.54 -5.44
N ILE A 411 -17.65 12.17 -4.45
CA ILE A 411 -17.05 13.50 -4.58
C ILE A 411 -15.56 13.35 -4.85
N HIS A 412 -15.06 14.08 -5.84
CA HIS A 412 -13.64 14.28 -6.11
C HIS A 412 -13.26 15.70 -5.72
N LEU A 413 -12.27 15.83 -4.85
CA LEU A 413 -11.62 17.10 -4.54
C LEU A 413 -10.22 17.15 -5.12
N THR A 414 -9.84 18.30 -5.65
CA THR A 414 -8.44 18.59 -6.02
C THR A 414 -7.86 19.62 -5.08
N LEU A 415 -6.72 19.27 -4.46
CA LEU A 415 -5.87 20.16 -3.67
C LEU A 415 -4.71 20.65 -4.53
N VAL A 416 -4.43 21.95 -4.49
CA VAL A 416 -3.38 22.59 -5.31
C VAL A 416 -2.30 23.24 -4.46
N ASN A 417 -2.72 24.05 -3.51
CA ASN A 417 -1.87 24.63 -2.47
C ASN A 417 -2.37 24.11 -1.13
N ASP A 418 -1.69 24.44 -0.03
CA ASP A 418 -2.00 23.87 1.28
C ASP A 418 -3.47 23.93 1.68
N ASN A 419 -4.28 24.89 1.22
CA ASN A 419 -5.74 24.94 1.50
C ASN A 419 -6.65 25.22 0.30
N ASP A 420 -6.14 25.18 -0.92
CA ASP A 420 -6.94 25.52 -2.10
C ASP A 420 -7.60 24.27 -2.67
N TRP A 421 -8.86 24.09 -2.29
CA TRP A 421 -9.71 22.96 -2.69
C TRP A 421 -10.69 23.36 -3.78
N THR A 422 -10.84 22.48 -4.77
CA THR A 422 -11.91 22.52 -5.77
C THR A 422 -12.60 21.16 -5.80
N ASN A 423 -13.85 21.10 -6.25
CA ASN A 423 -14.62 19.87 -6.25
C ASN A 423 -15.25 19.55 -7.61
N ASN A 424 -15.50 18.26 -7.82
CA ASN A 424 -16.36 17.72 -8.86
C ASN A 424 -17.18 16.56 -8.29
N THR A 425 -18.45 16.46 -8.69
CA THR A 425 -19.28 15.28 -8.38
C THR A 425 -19.13 14.28 -9.51
N LEU A 426 -18.64 13.09 -9.21
CA LEU A 426 -18.37 12.05 -10.21
C LEU A 426 -19.67 11.36 -10.67
N PRO A 427 -19.68 10.73 -11.87
CA PRO A 427 -20.87 10.06 -12.42
C PRO A 427 -21.25 8.74 -11.71
N THR A 428 -20.72 8.52 -10.50
CA THR A 428 -20.86 7.28 -9.75
C THR A 428 -21.54 7.54 -8.42
N MET A 429 -22.51 6.68 -8.09
CA MET A 429 -23.11 6.61 -6.77
C MET A 429 -22.61 5.35 -6.05
N LEU A 430 -22.36 5.49 -4.76
CA LEU A 430 -21.92 4.42 -3.88
C LEU A 430 -22.77 4.41 -2.61
N GLU A 431 -22.82 3.27 -1.92
CA GLU A 431 -23.27 3.22 -0.54
C GLU A 431 -22.45 4.20 0.33
N THR A 432 -23.10 4.84 1.30
CA THR A 432 -22.46 5.85 2.16
C THR A 432 -21.31 5.30 3.01
N ASN A 433 -21.31 3.99 3.26
CA ASN A 433 -20.27 3.25 3.97
C ASN A 433 -19.34 2.45 3.02
N ALA A 434 -19.42 2.66 1.70
CA ALA A 434 -18.52 2.02 0.75
C ALA A 434 -17.07 2.33 1.09
N THR A 435 -16.18 1.37 0.90
CA THR A 435 -14.74 1.62 1.01
C THR A 435 -14.17 2.03 -0.33
N ILE A 436 -13.22 2.97 -0.30
CA ILE A 436 -12.67 3.58 -1.51
C ILE A 436 -11.18 3.30 -1.57
N ALA A 437 -10.72 2.76 -2.69
CA ALA A 437 -9.32 2.73 -3.05
C ALA A 437 -9.13 3.46 -4.37
N ALA A 438 -8.03 4.19 -4.50
CA ALA A 438 -7.70 4.88 -5.72
C ALA A 438 -6.19 4.81 -5.99
N PHE A 439 -5.82 4.95 -7.27
CA PHE A 439 -4.45 5.20 -7.70
C PHE A 439 -4.44 6.03 -8.97
N SER A 440 -3.31 6.67 -9.25
CA SER A 440 -3.05 7.39 -10.49
C SER A 440 -1.87 6.77 -11.23
N SER A 441 -1.88 6.91 -12.55
CA SER A 441 -0.78 6.55 -13.45
C SER A 441 -0.61 7.62 -14.52
N GLY A 442 0.60 7.79 -15.03
CA GLY A 442 0.92 8.84 -15.99
C GLY A 442 1.01 10.23 -15.36
N TYR A 443 1.11 11.25 -16.21
CA TYR A 443 1.39 12.63 -15.86
C TYR A 443 0.35 13.57 -16.46
N GLU A 444 -0.12 14.52 -15.65
CA GLU A 444 -1.03 15.59 -16.10
C GLU A 444 -0.41 16.43 -17.22
N SER A 445 0.87 16.81 -17.06
CA SER A 445 1.61 17.63 -18.03
C SER A 445 1.77 16.98 -19.40
N ASN A 446 1.65 15.64 -19.47
CA ASN A 446 1.82 14.87 -20.70
C ASN A 446 0.47 14.43 -21.29
N ASN A 447 -0.65 14.87 -20.70
CA ASN A 447 -2.01 14.50 -21.08
C ASN A 447 -2.23 12.97 -21.14
N ASN A 448 -1.53 12.22 -20.29
CA ASN A 448 -1.66 10.77 -20.18
C ASN A 448 -1.99 10.33 -18.73
N LEU A 449 -2.43 11.27 -17.90
CA LEU A 449 -2.92 10.98 -16.56
C LEU A 449 -4.16 10.08 -16.64
N VAL A 450 -4.08 8.97 -15.92
CA VAL A 450 -5.19 8.06 -15.68
C VAL A 450 -5.40 7.97 -14.17
N MET A 451 -6.65 8.06 -13.72
CA MET A 451 -7.00 7.79 -12.32
C MET A 451 -8.05 6.69 -12.24
N HIS A 452 -7.90 5.81 -11.26
CA HIS A 452 -8.86 4.76 -10.96
C HIS A 452 -9.39 4.98 -9.55
N VAL A 453 -10.71 4.91 -9.39
CA VAL A 453 -11.40 4.97 -8.10
C VAL A 453 -12.32 3.76 -8.01
N LEU A 454 -12.02 2.85 -7.08
CA LEU A 454 -12.75 1.61 -6.84
C LEU A 454 -13.57 1.76 -5.55
N GLY A 455 -14.89 1.64 -5.66
CA GLY A 455 -15.81 1.65 -4.52
C GLY A 455 -16.30 0.22 -4.19
N ALA A 456 -15.78 -0.38 -3.13
CA ALA A 456 -16.22 -1.69 -2.64
C ALA A 456 -17.42 -1.56 -1.68
N GLN A 457 -18.44 -2.38 -1.91
CA GLN A 457 -19.77 -2.34 -1.28
C GLN A 457 -20.16 -3.72 -0.73
N ALA A 458 -21.17 -3.78 0.12
CA ALA A 458 -21.47 -4.99 0.88
C ALA A 458 -22.02 -6.15 0.03
N ASP A 459 -22.66 -5.89 -1.10
CA ASP A 459 -23.47 -6.86 -1.86
C ASP A 459 -23.04 -7.10 -3.33
N LYS A 460 -22.13 -6.29 -3.86
CA LYS A 460 -21.67 -6.36 -5.26
C LYS A 460 -20.15 -6.22 -5.40
N ALA A 461 -19.64 -6.46 -6.61
CA ALA A 461 -18.23 -6.25 -6.89
C ALA A 461 -17.87 -4.75 -6.83
N PRO A 462 -16.60 -4.39 -6.61
CA PRO A 462 -16.18 -3.00 -6.63
C PRO A 462 -16.59 -2.29 -7.92
N VAL A 463 -17.18 -1.10 -7.78
CA VAL A 463 -17.54 -0.24 -8.91
C VAL A 463 -16.33 0.63 -9.26
N LEU A 464 -15.92 0.61 -10.53
CA LEU A 464 -14.83 1.42 -11.05
C LEU A 464 -15.35 2.73 -11.65
N THR A 465 -14.77 3.83 -11.20
CA THR A 465 -14.84 5.14 -11.85
C THR A 465 -13.44 5.51 -12.31
N THR A 466 -13.27 5.90 -13.57
CA THR A 466 -11.96 6.21 -14.13
C THR A 466 -11.93 7.60 -14.73
N TYR A 467 -10.78 8.27 -14.60
CA TYR A 467 -10.44 9.46 -15.36
C TYR A 467 -9.45 9.07 -16.45
N ALA A 468 -9.80 9.34 -17.70
CA ALA A 468 -8.90 9.18 -18.84
C ALA A 468 -9.31 10.18 -19.92
N GLU A 469 -8.34 10.66 -20.69
CA GLU A 469 -8.58 11.57 -21.83
C GLU A 469 -9.37 12.85 -21.46
N GLY A 470 -9.23 13.33 -20.21
CA GLY A 470 -9.89 14.54 -19.74
C GLY A 470 -11.24 14.32 -19.06
N GLU A 471 -11.79 13.10 -19.08
CA GLU A 471 -13.17 12.82 -18.71
C GLU A 471 -13.29 11.75 -17.62
N TRP A 472 -14.28 11.91 -16.74
CA TRP A 472 -14.65 10.91 -15.75
C TRP A 472 -15.74 9.98 -16.30
N THR A 473 -15.51 8.67 -16.22
CA THR A 473 -16.46 7.64 -16.66
C THR A 473 -16.75 6.65 -15.54
N ASN A 474 -18.02 6.35 -15.32
CA ASN A 474 -18.45 5.21 -14.51
C ASN A 474 -18.41 3.95 -15.38
N VAL A 475 -17.51 3.02 -15.06
CA VAL A 475 -17.29 1.78 -15.82
C VAL A 475 -18.23 0.67 -15.35
N GLY A 476 -18.73 0.76 -14.12
CA GLY A 476 -19.51 -0.29 -13.47
C GLY A 476 -18.65 -1.27 -12.69
N GLU A 477 -19.19 -2.46 -12.45
CA GLU A 477 -18.57 -3.48 -11.61
C GLU A 477 -17.35 -4.15 -12.25
N VAL A 478 -16.29 -4.35 -11.47
CA VAL A 478 -15.10 -5.09 -11.89
C VAL A 478 -15.33 -6.59 -11.75
N SER A 479 -15.60 -7.26 -12.87
CA SER A 479 -15.98 -8.68 -12.90
C SER A 479 -14.95 -9.63 -12.29
N THR A 480 -13.65 -9.31 -12.36
CA THR A 480 -12.57 -10.13 -11.77
C THR A 480 -12.47 -10.00 -10.25
N MET A 481 -13.25 -9.09 -9.64
CA MET A 481 -13.39 -8.88 -8.20
C MET A 481 -14.80 -9.27 -7.72
N SER A 482 -15.45 -10.22 -8.40
CA SER A 482 -16.79 -10.72 -8.07
C SER A 482 -16.74 -12.15 -7.49
N GLY A 483 -17.90 -12.70 -7.12
CA GLY A 483 -18.01 -14.09 -6.63
C GLY A 483 -17.29 -14.31 -5.30
N GLU A 484 -16.57 -15.42 -5.19
CA GLU A 484 -15.86 -15.82 -3.95
C GLU A 484 -14.68 -14.92 -3.60
N ASP A 485 -14.15 -14.15 -4.55
CA ASP A 485 -13.05 -13.21 -4.35
C ASP A 485 -13.52 -11.77 -4.16
N ARG A 486 -14.82 -11.56 -3.92
CA ARG A 486 -15.40 -10.23 -3.77
C ARG A 486 -14.88 -9.53 -2.51
N PRO A 487 -14.17 -8.40 -2.65
CA PRO A 487 -13.64 -7.69 -1.49
C PRO A 487 -14.71 -6.78 -0.88
N PHE A 488 -14.76 -6.75 0.46
CA PHE A 488 -15.62 -5.81 1.21
C PHE A 488 -14.83 -4.65 1.85
N LYS A 489 -13.50 -4.77 1.89
CA LYS A 489 -12.53 -3.69 2.15
C LYS A 489 -11.52 -3.69 1.03
N ILE A 490 -11.08 -2.52 0.58
CA ILE A 490 -10.16 -2.39 -0.55
C ILE A 490 -9.10 -1.32 -0.28
N ALA A 491 -7.89 -1.57 -0.78
CA ALA A 491 -6.77 -0.62 -0.80
C ALA A 491 -6.04 -0.74 -2.15
N ALA A 492 -5.37 0.33 -2.57
CA ALA A 492 -4.56 0.31 -3.78
C ALA A 492 -3.27 1.10 -3.56
N ASN A 493 -2.26 0.82 -4.38
CA ASN A 493 -1.02 1.59 -4.42
C ASN A 493 -0.78 2.18 -5.82
N SER A 494 0.16 3.11 -5.94
CA SER A 494 0.47 3.81 -7.20
C SER A 494 1.07 2.91 -8.28
N ALA A 495 1.45 1.67 -7.99
CA ALA A 495 1.85 0.68 -8.99
C ALA A 495 0.65 -0.02 -9.67
N GLY A 496 -0.59 0.36 -9.34
CA GLY A 496 -1.77 -0.30 -9.89
C GLY A 496 -2.03 -1.69 -9.27
N ARG A 497 -1.44 -1.99 -8.11
CA ARG A 497 -1.84 -3.15 -7.31
C ARG A 497 -3.04 -2.79 -6.45
N VAL A 498 -4.02 -3.68 -6.44
CA VAL A 498 -5.22 -3.56 -5.63
C VAL A 498 -5.28 -4.75 -4.68
N TYR A 499 -5.58 -4.48 -3.42
CA TYR A 499 -5.66 -5.47 -2.35
C TYR A 499 -7.04 -5.42 -1.74
N GLY A 500 -7.62 -6.57 -1.46
CA GLY A 500 -8.98 -6.66 -0.95
C GLY A 500 -9.11 -7.66 0.18
N LEU A 501 -9.82 -7.27 1.24
CA LEU A 501 -10.21 -8.20 2.29
C LEU A 501 -11.40 -9.01 1.79
N VAL A 502 -11.19 -10.32 1.65
CA VAL A 502 -12.17 -11.25 1.10
C VAL A 502 -12.60 -12.22 2.19
N GLN A 503 -13.91 -12.36 2.35
CA GLN A 503 -14.48 -13.29 3.30
C GLN A 503 -14.48 -14.71 2.73
N ARG A 504 -13.82 -15.64 3.41
CA ARG A 504 -13.86 -17.07 3.05
C ARG A 504 -14.92 -17.83 3.83
N ASN A 505 -15.14 -17.43 5.08
CA ASN A 505 -16.27 -17.88 5.90
C ASN A 505 -16.55 -16.85 7.01
N ALA A 506 -17.45 -17.17 7.95
CA ALA A 506 -17.87 -16.26 9.02
C ALA A 506 -16.71 -15.72 9.89
N THR A 507 -15.61 -16.46 10.03
CA THR A 507 -14.51 -16.11 10.94
C THR A 507 -13.17 -15.93 10.22
N LYS A 508 -13.06 -16.34 8.96
CA LYS A 508 -11.82 -16.28 8.18
C LYS A 508 -11.93 -15.30 7.03
N VAL A 509 -10.97 -14.40 6.97
CA VAL A 509 -10.73 -13.49 5.85
C VAL A 509 -9.32 -13.71 5.30
N GLU A 510 -9.13 -13.38 4.04
CA GLU A 510 -7.84 -13.39 3.35
C GLU A 510 -7.66 -12.07 2.60
N ILE A 511 -6.42 -11.68 2.33
CA ILE A 511 -6.13 -10.51 1.51
C ILE A 511 -5.76 -10.99 0.11
N VAL A 512 -6.66 -10.73 -0.84
CA VAL A 512 -6.50 -11.07 -2.25
C VAL A 512 -5.88 -9.90 -3.00
N GLU A 513 -5.04 -10.18 -3.98
CA GLU A 513 -4.31 -9.19 -4.76
C GLU A 513 -4.68 -9.26 -6.26
N TRP A 514 -4.85 -8.08 -6.85
CA TRP A 514 -5.07 -7.88 -8.28
C TRP A 514 -4.07 -6.88 -8.86
N GLU A 515 -3.76 -7.04 -10.14
CA GLU A 515 -2.95 -6.14 -10.96
C GLU A 515 -3.81 -5.43 -11.99
N TRP A 516 -3.68 -4.11 -12.09
CA TRP A 516 -4.15 -3.40 -13.27
C TRP A 516 -3.23 -3.70 -14.46
N ILE A 517 -3.81 -4.27 -15.53
CA ILE A 517 -3.06 -4.68 -16.73
C ILE A 517 -3.32 -3.76 -17.94
N GLY A 518 -3.98 -2.61 -17.71
CA GLY A 518 -4.29 -1.62 -18.74
C GLY A 518 -5.80 -1.44 -18.99
N GLY A 519 -6.15 -0.27 -19.52
CA GLY A 519 -7.55 0.13 -19.70
C GLY A 519 -8.32 0.04 -18.37
N THR A 520 -9.42 -0.69 -18.35
CA THR A 520 -10.24 -0.93 -17.15
C THR A 520 -10.09 -2.37 -16.61
N THR A 521 -9.03 -3.08 -17.03
CA THR A 521 -8.89 -4.52 -16.76
C THR A 521 -7.97 -4.80 -15.58
N TYR A 522 -8.40 -5.74 -14.73
CA TYR A 522 -7.65 -6.23 -13.58
C TYR A 522 -7.48 -7.74 -13.64
N ASN A 523 -6.27 -8.23 -13.37
CA ASN A 523 -5.98 -9.65 -13.24
C ASN A 523 -5.78 -10.03 -11.78
N LYS A 524 -6.43 -11.10 -11.30
CA LYS A 524 -6.14 -11.65 -9.98
C LYS A 524 -4.76 -12.31 -10.03
N ILE A 525 -3.88 -11.94 -9.11
CA ILE A 525 -2.52 -12.50 -9.07
C ILE A 525 -2.31 -13.48 -7.91
N GLY A 526 -3.06 -13.36 -6.81
CA GLY A 526 -2.96 -14.32 -5.72
C GLY A 526 -3.60 -13.88 -4.41
N VAL A 527 -3.22 -14.57 -3.35
CA VAL A 527 -3.48 -14.21 -1.96
C VAL A 527 -2.12 -13.85 -1.37
N ILE A 528 -2.01 -12.74 -0.64
CA ILE A 528 -0.74 -12.35 -0.03
C ILE A 528 -0.43 -13.26 1.17
N ASP A 529 0.85 -13.52 1.43
CA ASP A 529 1.24 -14.26 2.63
C ASP A 529 1.12 -13.36 3.85
N THR A 530 0.18 -13.68 4.72
CA THR A 530 0.06 -13.10 6.06
C THR A 530 0.63 -14.06 7.10
N VAL A 531 1.00 -13.56 8.28
CA VAL A 531 1.36 -14.44 9.40
C VAL A 531 0.20 -15.41 9.67
N SER A 532 0.50 -16.71 9.72
CA SER A 532 -0.42 -17.79 10.08
C SER A 532 0.00 -18.43 11.40
#